data_AF-A0A3F2UXZ4-F1
#
_entry.id   AF-A0A3F2UXZ4-F1
#
_cell.length_a   1.000
_cell.length_b   1.000
_cell.length_c   1.000
_cell.angle_alpha   90.00
_cell.angle_beta   90.00
_cell.angle_gamma   90.00
#
_symmetry.space_group_name_H-M   'P 1'
#
loop_
_entity.id
_entity.type
_entity.pdbx_description
1 polymer ?
#
loop_
_entity_poly.entity_id
_entity_poly.type
_entity_poly.pdbx_seq_one_letter_code
_entity_poly.pdbx_strand_id
1 'polypeptide(L)'
;MSHSPGPDASLQFARCLSQHRSCGVICVWPDNGKPQIQGVILMQVWKSGAVGLGLAILSGSALSHVGVASGPAFAGDRTIVDLSVPHGCDGMDTLRVEVDIPEQFTSVQPIDNVFGPATFETNSEGGISKIIWTKPVENALAADDHYYKLSFRATLPDAPFTVAALPTTQYCQTPDGNETFVSWDELPAEGGHDHHAAGSHPAPTLMIFPQRFPGWNQYVAPDHLHDMSIFDDAEIVWKNDVEAYSANPVTLQMIESDADVSVLGQIHPGETFWVKY
;
A
#
# COMPACT_ATOMS: atom_id res chain seq x y z
N MET A 1 -24.76 34.85 29.66
CA MET A 1 -23.58 35.54 29.08
C MET A 1 -22.73 34.47 28.42
N SER A 2 -22.98 34.25 27.13
CA SER A 2 -22.32 33.28 26.25
C SER A 2 -21.26 34.00 25.43
N HIS A 3 -20.05 33.47 25.35
CA HIS A 3 -19.05 33.87 24.35
C HIS A 3 -18.42 32.59 23.77
N SER A 4 -18.71 32.32 22.50
CA SER A 4 -17.97 31.38 21.65
C SER A 4 -16.63 32.02 21.22
N PRO A 5 -15.55 31.26 21.04
CA PRO A 5 -14.40 31.72 20.28
C PRO A 5 -14.65 31.52 18.78
N GLY A 6 -14.35 32.56 17.99
CA GLY A 6 -14.53 32.59 16.53
C GLY A 6 -13.40 31.90 15.76
N PRO A 7 -13.57 31.72 14.43
CA PRO A 7 -12.63 31.04 13.58
C PRO A 7 -11.59 32.04 13.08
N ASP A 8 -10.35 31.93 13.55
CA ASP A 8 -9.23 32.70 12.99
C ASP A 8 -7.91 31.93 13.20
N ALA A 9 -7.70 30.90 12.38
CA ALA A 9 -6.41 30.20 12.24
C ALA A 9 -6.38 29.47 10.89
N SER A 10 -6.57 30.23 9.80
CA SER A 10 -6.36 29.74 8.44
C SER A 10 -5.83 30.89 7.60
N LEU A 11 -4.76 30.62 6.83
CA LEU A 11 -4.09 31.48 5.84
C LEU A 11 -2.91 32.33 6.35
N GLN A 12 -1.71 31.77 6.32
CA GLN A 12 -0.42 32.37 5.91
C GLN A 12 0.53 31.18 5.65
N PHE A 13 1.15 30.88 4.50
CA PHE A 13 1.50 31.59 3.27
C PHE A 13 1.50 30.61 2.07
N ALA A 14 1.04 31.07 0.90
CA ALA A 14 1.56 30.61 -0.38
C ALA A 14 2.59 31.65 -0.84
N ARG A 15 3.87 31.28 -0.99
CA ARG A 15 4.87 32.17 -1.58
C ARG A 15 4.75 32.12 -3.09
N CYS A 16 4.18 33.18 -3.65
CA CYS A 16 4.35 33.56 -5.04
C CYS A 16 5.74 34.22 -5.17
N LEU A 17 6.62 33.67 -6.01
CA LEU A 17 7.89 34.32 -6.37
C LEU A 17 7.61 35.70 -6.96
N SER A 18 7.96 36.74 -6.21
CA SER A 18 7.99 38.12 -6.68
C SER A 18 9.43 38.63 -6.62
N GLN A 19 10.08 38.64 -7.78
CA GLN A 19 11.08 39.64 -8.11
C GLN A 19 11.26 39.67 -9.63
N HIS A 20 10.36 40.35 -10.33
CA HIS A 20 10.71 41.40 -11.29
C HIS A 20 9.44 42.15 -11.70
N ARG A 21 9.53 43.49 -11.63
CA ARG A 21 8.48 44.45 -11.96
C ARG A 21 8.05 44.29 -13.42
N SER A 22 6.75 44.14 -13.69
CA SER A 22 5.99 44.85 -14.75
C SER A 22 4.51 44.43 -14.75
N CYS A 23 3.66 45.45 -14.77
CA CYS A 23 2.20 45.52 -14.84
C CYS A 23 1.37 44.35 -15.43
N GLY A 24 0.20 44.12 -14.81
CA GLY A 24 -1.08 43.95 -15.52
C GLY A 24 -1.65 42.53 -15.62
N VAL A 25 -2.47 42.12 -14.64
CA VAL A 25 -3.36 40.96 -14.76
C VAL A 25 -4.63 41.40 -15.50
N ILE A 26 -4.86 40.86 -16.70
CA ILE A 26 -6.19 40.70 -17.28
C ILE A 26 -6.53 39.22 -17.11
N CYS A 27 -7.54 38.92 -16.28
CA CYS A 27 -8.17 37.61 -16.24
C CYS A 27 -8.99 37.41 -17.52
N VAL A 28 -8.77 36.32 -18.25
CA VAL A 28 -9.72 35.83 -19.27
C VAL A 28 -10.05 34.38 -18.94
N TRP A 29 -11.33 34.12 -18.67
CA TRP A 29 -11.91 32.77 -18.61
C TRP A 29 -11.99 32.17 -20.02
N PRO A 30 -11.86 30.84 -20.18
CA PRO A 30 -11.86 30.20 -21.49
C PRO A 30 -13.29 29.95 -21.98
N ASP A 31 -13.69 30.62 -23.06
CA ASP A 31 -14.83 30.20 -23.87
C ASP A 31 -14.35 29.33 -25.04
N ASN A 32 -14.80 28.08 -25.02
CA ASN A 32 -15.04 27.17 -26.14
C ASN A 32 -14.22 27.38 -27.43
N GLY A 33 -13.18 26.56 -27.61
CA GLY A 33 -12.46 26.46 -28.89
C GLY A 33 -11.74 25.13 -29.05
N LYS A 34 -12.40 24.17 -29.72
CA LYS A 34 -11.82 22.87 -30.11
C LYS A 34 -10.50 23.06 -30.89
N PRO A 35 -9.42 22.33 -30.60
CA PRO A 35 -8.24 22.32 -31.47
C PRO A 35 -8.52 21.51 -32.75
N GLN A 36 -8.34 22.15 -33.90
CA GLN A 36 -8.27 21.51 -35.22
C GLN A 36 -6.82 21.06 -35.47
N ILE A 37 -6.64 19.78 -35.77
CA ILE A 37 -5.35 19.18 -36.13
C ILE A 37 -5.02 19.60 -37.56
N GLN A 38 -3.95 20.39 -37.76
CA GLN A 38 -3.37 20.65 -39.08
C GLN A 38 -2.40 19.52 -39.44
N GLY A 39 -2.56 19.01 -40.67
CA GLY A 39 -1.98 17.77 -41.17
C GLY A 39 -0.46 17.66 -41.11
N VAL A 40 0.01 16.46 -40.77
CA VAL A 40 1.40 16.05 -40.90
C VAL A 40 1.59 15.49 -42.32
N ILE A 41 2.55 16.07 -43.04
CA ILE A 41 3.00 15.62 -44.36
C ILE A 41 3.63 14.23 -44.23
N LEU A 42 3.07 13.26 -44.96
CA LEU A 42 3.66 11.93 -45.13
C LEU A 42 4.93 12.04 -45.99
N MET A 43 6.10 11.79 -45.40
CA MET A 43 7.29 11.37 -46.16
C MET A 43 7.54 9.89 -45.88
N GLN A 44 7.12 9.08 -46.85
CA GLN A 44 7.45 7.67 -46.96
C GLN A 44 8.95 7.52 -47.25
N VAL A 45 9.69 6.91 -46.32
CA VAL A 45 11.01 6.36 -46.61
C VAL A 45 10.99 4.89 -46.25
N TRP A 46 10.94 4.05 -47.29
CA TRP A 46 11.23 2.63 -47.17
C TRP A 46 12.70 2.42 -46.86
N LYS A 47 12.98 1.82 -45.70
CA LYS A 47 14.22 1.07 -45.46
C LYS A 47 13.84 -0.30 -44.90
N SER A 48 13.98 -1.31 -45.75
CA SER A 48 13.99 -2.71 -45.36
C SER A 48 15.16 -2.94 -44.38
N GLY A 49 14.83 -3.33 -43.16
CA GLY A 49 15.78 -3.75 -42.14
C GLY A 49 15.09 -4.76 -41.23
N ALA A 50 15.50 -6.03 -41.32
CA ALA A 50 15.04 -7.07 -40.43
C ALA A 50 15.52 -6.76 -39.00
N VAL A 51 14.61 -6.29 -38.15
CA VAL A 51 14.83 -6.19 -36.71
C VAL A 51 14.24 -7.45 -36.09
N GLY A 52 15.10 -8.41 -35.77
CA GLY A 52 14.76 -9.51 -34.87
C GLY A 52 14.52 -8.92 -33.49
N LEU A 53 13.26 -8.75 -33.12
CA LEU A 53 12.90 -8.36 -31.76
C LEU A 53 12.96 -9.62 -30.90
N GLY A 54 14.08 -9.81 -30.22
CA GLY A 54 14.19 -10.79 -29.15
C GLY A 54 13.11 -10.52 -28.11
N LEU A 55 12.20 -11.47 -27.95
CA LEU A 55 11.22 -11.47 -26.88
C LEU A 55 12.02 -11.63 -25.57
N ALA A 56 12.36 -10.52 -24.93
CA ALA A 56 12.78 -10.54 -23.54
C ALA A 56 11.55 -10.98 -22.74
N ILE A 57 11.50 -12.26 -22.39
CA ILE A 57 10.59 -12.74 -21.37
C ILE A 57 11.03 -12.03 -20.10
N LEU A 58 10.33 -10.94 -19.76
CA LEU A 58 10.29 -10.43 -18.40
C LEU A 58 9.69 -11.57 -17.59
N SER A 59 10.55 -12.40 -17.01
CA SER A 59 10.19 -13.28 -15.91
C SER A 59 9.82 -12.35 -14.77
N GLY A 60 8.59 -11.83 -14.78
CA GLY A 60 7.99 -11.27 -13.59
C GLY A 60 8.12 -12.36 -12.54
N SER A 61 8.82 -12.06 -11.45
CA SER A 61 8.86 -12.91 -10.28
C SER A 61 7.41 -13.29 -10.01
N ALA A 62 7.03 -14.55 -10.25
CA ALA A 62 5.72 -15.01 -9.86
C ALA A 62 5.69 -14.83 -8.34
N LEU A 63 4.96 -13.83 -7.85
CA LEU A 63 4.76 -13.64 -6.41
C LEU A 63 3.95 -14.86 -5.95
N SER A 64 4.66 -15.88 -5.48
CA SER A 64 4.10 -17.09 -4.88
C SER A 64 3.84 -16.93 -3.38
N HIS A 65 4.21 -15.78 -2.81
CA HIS A 65 4.14 -15.56 -1.38
C HIS A 65 2.70 -15.25 -0.97
N VAL A 66 2.29 -15.82 0.17
CA VAL A 66 1.08 -15.36 0.83
C VAL A 66 1.30 -13.90 1.23
N GLY A 67 0.29 -13.06 1.00
CA GLY A 67 0.40 -11.61 1.20
C GLY A 67 -0.93 -10.99 1.58
N VAL A 68 -0.90 -9.71 1.94
CA VAL A 68 -2.12 -8.92 2.17
C VAL A 68 -2.52 -8.25 0.86
N ALA A 69 -3.77 -8.42 0.44
CA ALA A 69 -4.34 -7.87 -0.79
C ALA A 69 -5.38 -6.77 -0.55
N SER A 70 -5.80 -6.56 0.70
CA SER A 70 -6.66 -5.46 1.12
C SER A 70 -5.85 -4.20 1.44
N GLY A 71 -6.46 -3.03 1.28
CA GLY A 71 -5.88 -1.76 1.69
C GLY A 71 -6.53 -0.58 0.95
N PRO A 72 -6.23 0.67 1.34
CA PRO A 72 -5.43 1.04 2.52
C PRO A 72 -6.14 0.69 3.84
N ALA A 73 -5.36 0.60 4.92
CA ALA A 73 -5.87 0.30 6.25
C ALA A 73 -5.43 1.41 7.21
N PHE A 74 -6.36 1.98 7.97
CA PHE A 74 -6.12 3.19 8.77
C PHE A 74 -6.10 2.89 10.26
N ALA A 75 -5.27 3.61 11.01
CA ALA A 75 -5.14 3.50 12.45
C ALA A 75 -6.50 3.65 13.15
N GLY A 76 -6.79 2.72 14.08
CA GLY A 76 -8.03 2.68 14.84
C GLY A 76 -9.28 2.22 14.06
N ASP A 77 -9.22 2.07 12.73
CA ASP A 77 -10.37 1.70 11.92
C ASP A 77 -10.69 0.21 12.02
N ARG A 78 -11.97 -0.08 11.76
CA ARG A 78 -12.44 -1.45 11.57
C ARG A 78 -12.51 -1.78 10.09
N THR A 79 -11.62 -2.67 9.64
CA THR A 79 -11.47 -3.02 8.23
C THR A 79 -11.62 -4.52 8.00
N ILE A 80 -11.72 -4.92 6.73
CA ILE A 80 -11.56 -6.30 6.29
C ILE A 80 -10.14 -6.44 5.76
N VAL A 81 -9.42 -7.41 6.31
CA VAL A 81 -8.09 -7.81 5.85
C VAL A 81 -8.27 -9.04 4.95
N ASP A 82 -7.80 -8.93 3.70
CA ASP A 82 -7.79 -10.02 2.73
C ASP A 82 -6.37 -10.55 2.58
N LEU A 83 -6.16 -11.83 2.89
CA LEU A 83 -4.95 -12.54 2.54
C LEU A 83 -5.09 -13.18 1.16
N SER A 84 -4.09 -12.98 0.32
CA SER A 84 -3.92 -13.64 -0.96
C SER A 84 -3.04 -14.88 -0.82
N VAL A 85 -3.54 -16.02 -1.26
CA VAL A 85 -2.77 -17.28 -1.38
C VAL A 85 -2.67 -17.60 -2.87
N PRO A 86 -1.55 -17.23 -3.54
CA PRO A 86 -1.48 -17.26 -5.00
C PRO A 86 -1.23 -18.64 -5.58
N HIS A 87 -0.48 -19.49 -4.87
CA HIS A 87 -0.16 -20.87 -5.24
C HIS A 87 -0.18 -21.75 -4.00
N GLY A 88 -0.21 -23.05 -4.23
CA GLY A 88 -0.02 -24.04 -3.18
C GLY A 88 1.45 -24.37 -2.91
N CYS A 89 1.70 -25.47 -2.21
CA CYS A 89 3.03 -25.87 -1.77
C CYS A 89 3.63 -26.83 -2.80
N ASP A 90 4.76 -26.47 -3.42
CA ASP A 90 5.44 -27.29 -4.44
C ASP A 90 4.50 -27.81 -5.56
N GLY A 91 3.52 -26.99 -5.99
CA GLY A 91 2.55 -27.34 -7.03
C GLY A 91 1.31 -28.11 -6.55
N MET A 92 1.19 -28.37 -5.24
CA MET A 92 0.05 -29.07 -4.63
C MET A 92 -0.99 -28.08 -4.11
N ASP A 93 -2.28 -28.38 -4.24
CA ASP A 93 -3.36 -27.51 -3.77
C ASP A 93 -3.27 -27.18 -2.25
N THR A 94 -3.65 -25.96 -1.90
CA THR A 94 -3.71 -25.51 -0.50
C THR A 94 -4.96 -26.06 0.17
N LEU A 95 -4.77 -26.78 1.28
CA LEU A 95 -5.89 -27.37 2.03
C LEU A 95 -6.16 -26.67 3.35
N ARG A 96 -5.14 -26.12 4.00
CA ARG A 96 -5.33 -25.37 5.24
C ARG A 96 -4.43 -24.15 5.27
N VAL A 97 -4.95 -23.07 5.84
CA VAL A 97 -4.16 -21.88 6.13
C VAL A 97 -4.46 -21.44 7.56
N GLU A 98 -3.40 -21.24 8.32
CA GLU A 98 -3.41 -20.73 9.68
C GLU A 98 -2.75 -19.37 9.70
N VAL A 99 -3.38 -18.40 10.35
CA VAL A 99 -2.88 -17.03 10.43
C VAL A 99 -2.84 -16.62 11.90
N ASP A 100 -1.66 -16.23 12.36
CA ASP A 100 -1.48 -15.65 13.68
C ASP A 100 -1.92 -14.18 13.66
N ILE A 101 -2.78 -13.82 14.62
CA ILE A 101 -3.38 -12.50 14.72
C ILE A 101 -2.59 -11.67 15.74
N PRO A 102 -2.08 -10.48 15.37
CA PRO A 102 -1.40 -9.59 16.30
C PRO A 102 -2.28 -9.26 17.50
N GLU A 103 -1.71 -9.30 18.72
CA GLU A 103 -2.46 -9.03 19.95
C GLU A 103 -3.13 -7.65 19.96
N GLN A 104 -2.59 -6.70 19.21
CA GLN A 104 -3.12 -5.34 19.10
C GLN A 104 -4.40 -5.27 18.26
N PHE A 105 -4.74 -6.32 17.50
CA PHE A 105 -5.96 -6.39 16.71
C PHE A 105 -7.12 -6.81 17.61
N THR A 106 -8.21 -6.07 17.55
CA THR A 106 -9.39 -6.33 18.39
C THR A 106 -10.63 -6.56 17.55
N SER A 107 -11.70 -7.07 18.17
CA SER A 107 -12.98 -7.32 17.49
C SER A 107 -12.85 -8.18 16.22
N VAL A 108 -11.91 -9.13 16.25
CA VAL A 108 -11.55 -10.03 15.15
C VAL A 108 -12.71 -10.95 14.83
N GLN A 109 -13.06 -11.08 13.55
CA GLN A 109 -14.12 -11.93 13.05
C GLN A 109 -13.66 -12.60 11.75
N PRO A 110 -13.39 -13.92 11.76
CA PRO A 110 -13.13 -14.67 10.53
C PRO A 110 -14.30 -14.58 9.55
N ILE A 111 -14.00 -14.65 8.25
CA ILE A 111 -15.01 -14.74 7.19
C ILE A 111 -14.87 -16.10 6.51
N ASP A 112 -15.99 -16.82 6.43
CA ASP A 112 -16.08 -18.13 5.77
C ASP A 112 -15.86 -17.99 4.25
N ASN A 113 -15.33 -19.04 3.61
CA ASN A 113 -15.11 -19.04 2.16
C ASN A 113 -15.19 -20.46 1.55
N VAL A 114 -14.53 -20.69 0.41
CA VAL A 114 -14.49 -22.01 -0.28
C VAL A 114 -13.82 -23.12 0.55
N PHE A 115 -13.02 -22.76 1.57
CA PHE A 115 -12.49 -23.72 2.53
C PHE A 115 -13.57 -24.16 3.53
N GLY A 116 -14.72 -23.48 3.56
CA GLY A 116 -15.78 -23.72 4.53
C GLY A 116 -15.71 -22.72 5.70
N PRO A 117 -16.40 -23.04 6.82
CA PRO A 117 -16.40 -22.18 7.99
C PRO A 117 -15.01 -22.09 8.62
N ALA A 118 -14.60 -20.86 8.93
CA ALA A 118 -13.35 -20.63 9.64
C ALA A 118 -13.47 -21.06 11.11
N THR A 119 -12.39 -21.59 11.66
CA THR A 119 -12.24 -21.85 13.10
C THR A 119 -11.14 -20.94 13.66
N PHE A 120 -11.03 -20.85 14.99
CA PHE A 120 -10.07 -19.94 15.61
C PHE A 120 -9.63 -20.43 16.99
N GLU A 121 -8.46 -19.97 17.40
CA GLU A 121 -7.95 -20.09 18.77
C GLU A 121 -8.02 -18.74 19.48
N THR A 122 -8.12 -18.76 20.81
CA THR A 122 -8.15 -17.55 21.63
C THR A 122 -6.97 -17.52 22.60
N ASN A 123 -6.47 -16.32 22.87
CA ASN A 123 -5.51 -16.07 23.95
C ASN A 123 -6.19 -16.14 25.34
N SER A 124 -5.39 -15.97 26.41
CA SER A 124 -5.89 -16.00 27.80
C SER A 124 -6.90 -14.90 28.13
N GLU A 125 -6.96 -13.85 27.34
CA GLU A 125 -7.87 -12.70 27.51
C GLU A 125 -9.16 -12.84 26.69
N GLY A 126 -9.30 -13.94 25.94
CA GLY A 126 -10.47 -14.22 25.10
C GLY A 126 -10.46 -13.53 23.74
N GLY A 127 -9.36 -12.87 23.37
CA GLY A 127 -9.14 -12.36 22.02
C GLY A 127 -8.73 -13.48 21.07
N ILE A 128 -9.15 -13.41 19.80
CA ILE A 128 -8.72 -14.38 18.78
C ILE A 128 -7.24 -14.19 18.49
N SER A 129 -6.44 -15.23 18.70
CA SER A 129 -4.99 -15.24 18.48
C SER A 129 -4.58 -15.94 17.18
N LYS A 130 -5.43 -16.83 16.66
CA LYS A 130 -5.19 -17.53 15.39
C LYS A 130 -6.51 -17.79 14.66
N ILE A 131 -6.51 -17.64 13.34
CA ILE A 131 -7.63 -18.03 12.47
C ILE A 131 -7.19 -19.19 11.57
N ILE A 132 -8.09 -20.15 11.37
CA ILE A 132 -7.82 -21.40 10.63
C ILE A 132 -8.92 -21.62 9.60
N TRP A 133 -8.53 -21.68 8.33
CA TRP A 133 -9.40 -22.12 7.22
C TRP A 133 -8.94 -23.49 6.75
N THR A 134 -9.84 -24.48 6.73
CA THR A 134 -9.52 -25.87 6.33
C THR A 134 -10.50 -26.37 5.29
N LYS A 135 -10.04 -26.48 4.05
CA LYS A 135 -10.76 -27.07 2.92
C LYS A 135 -10.95 -28.57 3.16
N PRO A 136 -12.17 -29.13 2.97
CA PRO A 136 -12.38 -30.56 3.00
C PRO A 136 -11.50 -31.26 1.95
N VAL A 137 -10.89 -32.38 2.31
CA VAL A 137 -9.93 -33.10 1.44
C VAL A 137 -10.61 -33.59 0.16
N GLU A 138 -11.91 -33.92 0.21
CA GLU A 138 -12.70 -34.28 -0.97
C GLU A 138 -12.85 -33.12 -1.98
N ASN A 139 -12.59 -31.88 -1.55
CA ASN A 139 -12.60 -30.69 -2.39
C ASN A 139 -11.17 -30.28 -2.82
N ALA A 140 -10.15 -31.07 -2.47
CA ALA A 140 -8.78 -30.85 -2.93
C ALA A 140 -8.71 -30.89 -4.45
N LEU A 141 -8.00 -29.94 -5.03
CA LEU A 141 -7.74 -29.91 -6.46
C LEU A 141 -6.53 -30.77 -6.80
N ALA A 142 -6.51 -31.29 -8.03
CA ALA A 142 -5.41 -32.12 -8.52
C ALA A 142 -4.11 -31.33 -8.77
N ALA A 143 -4.20 -29.99 -8.86
CA ALA A 143 -3.10 -29.07 -9.12
C ALA A 143 -3.36 -27.73 -8.42
N ASP A 144 -2.32 -26.90 -8.28
CA ASP A 144 -2.35 -25.57 -7.66
C ASP A 144 -2.80 -24.46 -8.64
N ASP A 145 -3.82 -24.72 -9.45
CA ASP A 145 -4.29 -23.79 -10.49
C ASP A 145 -5.17 -22.65 -9.95
N HIS A 146 -5.42 -22.62 -8.64
CA HIS A 146 -6.38 -21.71 -8.02
C HIS A 146 -5.72 -20.71 -7.07
N TYR A 147 -6.19 -19.47 -7.19
CA TYR A 147 -5.89 -18.38 -6.27
C TYR A 147 -6.97 -18.31 -5.18
N TYR A 148 -6.58 -18.20 -3.91
CA TYR A 148 -7.51 -18.08 -2.80
C TYR A 148 -7.40 -16.74 -2.09
N LYS A 149 -8.57 -16.23 -1.66
CA LYS A 149 -8.68 -15.12 -0.71
C LYS A 149 -9.24 -15.63 0.61
N LEU A 150 -8.53 -15.34 1.70
CA LEU A 150 -8.96 -15.63 3.06
C LEU A 150 -9.12 -14.31 3.79
N SER A 151 -10.30 -14.05 4.35
CA SER A 151 -10.63 -12.72 4.84
C SER A 151 -11.04 -12.75 6.30
N PHE A 152 -10.67 -11.72 7.05
CA PHE A 152 -11.21 -11.49 8.39
C PHE A 152 -11.43 -10.00 8.61
N ARG A 153 -12.41 -9.67 9.46
CA ARG A 153 -12.63 -8.30 9.90
C ARG A 153 -11.92 -8.07 11.23
N ALA A 154 -11.25 -6.96 11.40
CA ALA A 154 -10.62 -6.57 12.67
C ALA A 154 -10.65 -5.05 12.86
N THR A 155 -10.56 -4.61 14.10
CA THR A 155 -10.20 -3.23 14.47
C THR A 155 -8.70 -3.16 14.67
N LEU A 156 -8.04 -2.29 13.92
CA LEU A 156 -6.60 -2.10 13.96
C LEU A 156 -6.19 -1.24 15.16
N PRO A 157 -4.93 -1.34 15.62
CA PRO A 157 -4.41 -0.43 16.63
C PRO A 157 -4.42 1.03 16.15
N ASP A 158 -4.52 1.96 17.10
CA ASP A 158 -4.25 3.38 16.86
C ASP A 158 -2.74 3.64 16.81
N ALA A 159 -2.08 3.05 15.82
CA ALA A 159 -0.64 3.07 15.62
C ALA A 159 -0.32 3.38 14.15
N PRO A 160 -0.46 4.64 13.71
CA PRO A 160 -0.19 5.01 12.34
C PRO A 160 1.29 4.90 12.01
N PHE A 161 1.61 4.72 10.73
CA PHE A 161 2.96 4.46 10.24
C PHE A 161 3.59 3.25 10.93
N THR A 162 2.84 2.15 11.05
CA THR A 162 3.40 0.89 11.54
C THR A 162 3.04 -0.24 10.59
N VAL A 163 3.89 -1.27 10.57
CA VAL A 163 3.64 -2.49 9.80
C VAL A 163 3.21 -3.57 10.77
N ALA A 164 2.01 -4.12 10.59
CA ALA A 164 1.56 -5.31 11.28
C ALA A 164 1.92 -6.54 10.44
N ALA A 165 2.69 -7.46 11.01
CA ALA A 165 2.93 -8.77 10.40
C ALA A 165 1.80 -9.74 10.77
N LEU A 166 1.43 -10.62 9.84
CA LEU A 166 0.42 -11.67 9.98
C LEU A 166 1.07 -13.02 9.63
N PRO A 167 1.94 -13.57 10.51
CA PRO A 167 2.59 -14.85 10.25
C PRO A 167 1.56 -15.91 9.84
N THR A 168 1.85 -16.61 8.75
CA THR A 168 0.88 -17.50 8.12
C THR A 168 1.53 -18.84 7.81
N THR A 169 0.91 -19.94 8.23
CA THR A 169 1.32 -21.29 7.82
C THR A 169 0.32 -21.84 6.83
N GLN A 170 0.84 -22.22 5.66
CA GLN A 170 0.09 -22.80 4.57
C GLN A 170 0.36 -24.30 4.51
N TYR A 171 -0.69 -25.10 4.49
CA TYR A 171 -0.62 -26.56 4.46
C TYR A 171 -1.20 -27.10 3.16
N CYS A 172 -0.52 -28.11 2.63
CA CYS A 172 -0.88 -28.85 1.44
C CYS A 172 -0.78 -30.35 1.72
N GLN A 173 -1.17 -31.16 0.75
CA GLN A 173 -1.09 -32.61 0.86
C GLN A 173 -0.45 -33.22 -0.37
N THR A 174 0.48 -34.14 -0.16
CA THR A 174 1.11 -34.90 -1.24
C THR A 174 0.12 -35.87 -1.88
N PRO A 175 0.38 -36.34 -3.12
CA PRO A 175 -0.45 -37.36 -3.76
C PRO A 175 -0.61 -38.64 -2.92
N ASP A 176 0.35 -38.95 -2.05
CA ASP A 176 0.31 -40.11 -1.14
C ASP A 176 -0.48 -39.85 0.16
N GLY A 177 -1.05 -38.65 0.31
CA GLY A 177 -1.88 -38.25 1.46
C GLY A 177 -1.13 -37.63 2.64
N ASN A 178 0.19 -37.41 2.52
CA ASN A 178 0.99 -36.81 3.60
C ASN A 178 0.86 -35.29 3.62
N GLU A 179 0.70 -34.69 4.79
CA GLU A 179 0.67 -33.23 4.94
C GLU A 179 2.07 -32.63 4.77
N THR A 180 2.16 -31.53 4.04
CA THR A 180 3.33 -30.66 3.94
C THR A 180 2.93 -29.23 4.24
N PHE A 181 3.88 -28.36 4.56
CA PHE A 181 3.59 -26.97 4.85
C PHE A 181 4.72 -26.02 4.46
N VAL A 182 4.37 -24.75 4.31
CA VAL A 182 5.27 -23.61 4.16
C VAL A 182 4.89 -22.57 5.20
N SER A 183 5.87 -22.09 5.95
CA SER A 183 5.71 -21.03 6.95
C SER A 183 6.13 -19.69 6.34
N TRP A 184 5.20 -18.75 6.29
CA TRP A 184 5.39 -17.36 5.91
C TRP A 184 5.47 -16.51 7.18
N ASP A 185 6.62 -16.56 7.86
CA ASP A 185 6.82 -16.00 9.20
C ASP A 185 8.09 -15.14 9.33
N GLU A 186 8.84 -14.95 8.25
CA GLU A 186 10.01 -14.07 8.27
C GLU A 186 9.54 -12.61 8.39
N LEU A 187 9.84 -12.00 9.54
CA LEU A 187 9.45 -10.63 9.85
C LEU A 187 10.31 -9.61 9.09
N PRO A 188 9.77 -8.41 8.76
CA PRO A 188 10.58 -7.30 8.29
C PRO A 188 11.70 -6.96 9.29
N ALA A 189 12.81 -6.41 8.80
CA ALA A 189 13.84 -5.85 9.67
C ALA A 189 13.24 -4.73 10.54
N GLU A 190 13.65 -4.65 11.81
CA GLU A 190 13.10 -3.66 12.75
C GLU A 190 13.24 -2.22 12.22
N GLY A 191 12.18 -1.42 12.37
CA GLY A 191 12.12 -0.02 11.92
C GLY A 191 11.91 0.17 10.40
N GLY A 192 11.70 -0.91 9.64
CA GLY A 192 11.45 -0.84 8.20
C GLY A 192 9.97 -0.80 7.86
N HIS A 193 9.51 0.27 7.20
CA HIS A 193 8.31 0.22 6.35
C HIS A 193 8.58 -0.43 4.99
N ASP A 194 9.81 -0.92 4.76
CA ASP A 194 10.20 -1.58 3.52
C ASP A 194 9.47 -2.92 3.34
N HIS A 195 8.57 -2.95 2.35
CA HIS A 195 7.86 -4.15 1.92
C HIS A 195 8.75 -5.23 1.28
N HIS A 196 10.06 -4.99 1.15
CA HIS A 196 11.01 -5.81 0.38
C HIS A 196 12.07 -6.53 1.21
N ALA A 197 12.08 -6.37 2.54
CA ALA A 197 13.21 -6.81 3.38
C ALA A 197 13.08 -8.22 3.98
N ALA A 198 11.92 -8.85 3.90
CA ALA A 198 11.71 -10.19 4.47
C ALA A 198 12.08 -11.26 3.42
N GLY A 199 12.81 -12.30 3.86
CA GLY A 199 13.63 -13.20 3.04
C GLY A 199 12.88 -14.08 2.02
N SER A 200 13.06 -15.40 2.10
CA SER A 200 12.44 -16.33 1.13
C SER A 200 10.98 -16.64 1.47
N HIS A 201 10.59 -16.50 2.73
CA HIS A 201 9.22 -16.74 3.19
C HIS A 201 8.73 -15.59 4.06
N PRO A 202 8.56 -14.39 3.48
CA PRO A 202 8.15 -13.21 4.22
C PRO A 202 6.75 -13.40 4.81
N ALA A 203 6.57 -12.97 6.06
CA ALA A 203 5.25 -12.87 6.64
C ALA A 203 4.39 -11.86 5.85
N PRO A 204 3.09 -12.15 5.60
CA PRO A 204 2.16 -11.14 5.11
C PRO A 204 2.19 -9.91 6.01
N THR A 205 2.25 -8.72 5.42
CA THR A 205 2.33 -7.45 6.17
C THR A 205 1.21 -6.49 5.77
N LEU A 206 0.70 -5.75 6.75
CA LEU A 206 -0.29 -4.71 6.58
C LEU A 206 0.27 -3.38 7.10
N MET A 207 0.43 -2.41 6.20
CA MET A 207 0.76 -1.04 6.59
C MET A 207 -0.47 -0.34 7.18
N ILE A 208 -0.32 0.22 8.38
CA ILE A 208 -1.35 0.99 9.08
C ILE A 208 -1.07 2.46 8.85
N PHE A 209 -1.90 3.10 8.04
CA PHE A 209 -1.79 4.51 7.68
C PHE A 209 -2.41 5.43 8.74
N PRO A 210 -1.97 6.70 8.85
CA PRO A 210 -2.72 7.70 9.60
C PRO A 210 -4.09 7.93 8.96
N GLN A 211 -5.04 8.37 9.79
CA GLN A 211 -6.32 8.88 9.29
C GLN A 211 -6.08 10.06 8.34
N ARG A 212 -6.84 10.08 7.23
CA ARG A 212 -6.71 11.07 6.15
C ARG A 212 -7.98 11.91 6.06
N PHE A 213 -7.82 13.22 6.02
CA PHE A 213 -8.91 14.16 5.81
C PHE A 213 -8.68 14.95 4.50
N PRO A 214 -9.74 15.35 3.77
CA PRO A 214 -9.55 16.17 2.57
C PRO A 214 -8.79 17.46 2.87
N GLY A 215 -7.77 17.77 2.06
CA GLY A 215 -6.91 18.93 2.24
C GLY A 215 -5.67 18.65 3.09
N TRP A 216 -5.23 19.66 3.84
CA TRP A 216 -3.97 19.61 4.60
C TRP A 216 -4.12 18.88 5.92
N ASN A 217 -3.28 17.87 6.12
CA ASN A 217 -3.16 17.07 7.33
C ASN A 217 -1.76 17.27 7.90
N GLN A 218 -1.67 17.44 9.22
CA GLN A 218 -0.39 17.53 9.91
C GLN A 218 -0.12 16.23 10.67
N TYR A 219 1.08 15.69 10.51
CA TYR A 219 1.53 14.49 11.20
C TYR A 219 2.87 14.72 11.88
N VAL A 220 3.16 13.86 12.86
CA VAL A 220 4.48 13.73 13.49
C VAL A 220 4.96 12.32 13.20
N ALA A 221 6.17 12.17 12.66
CA ALA A 221 6.72 10.86 12.35
C ALA A 221 6.99 10.08 13.65
N PRO A 222 6.35 8.92 13.88
CA PRO A 222 6.59 8.13 15.08
C PRO A 222 7.93 7.40 15.03
N ASP A 223 8.41 7.10 13.83
CA ASP A 223 9.68 6.44 13.53
C ASP A 223 10.31 7.02 12.25
N HIS A 224 11.42 6.44 11.79
CA HIS A 224 12.08 6.81 10.56
C HIS A 224 11.26 6.39 9.33
N LEU A 225 10.72 7.37 8.61
CA LEU A 225 10.00 7.13 7.36
C LEU A 225 10.96 7.38 6.20
N HIS A 226 11.49 6.34 5.57
CA HIS A 226 12.36 6.44 4.38
C HIS A 226 11.71 5.92 3.09
N ASP A 227 10.63 5.15 3.20
CA ASP A 227 9.82 4.80 2.05
C ASP A 227 8.73 5.86 1.86
N MET A 228 8.91 6.74 0.87
CA MET A 228 7.94 7.79 0.56
C MET A 228 6.70 7.26 -0.19
N SER A 229 6.73 6.02 -0.69
CA SER A 229 5.58 5.42 -1.41
C SER A 229 4.36 5.21 -0.49
N ILE A 230 4.56 5.26 0.82
CA ILE A 230 3.47 5.32 1.81
C ILE A 230 2.55 6.56 1.63
N PHE A 231 2.96 7.52 0.80
CA PHE A 231 2.21 8.71 0.41
C PHE A 231 1.84 8.72 -1.08
N ASP A 232 1.79 7.57 -1.77
CA ASP A 232 1.49 7.50 -3.20
C ASP A 232 0.11 8.06 -3.60
N ASP A 233 -0.82 8.10 -2.64
CA ASP A 233 -2.15 8.68 -2.82
C ASP A 233 -2.25 10.13 -2.38
N ALA A 234 -1.16 10.75 -1.90
CA ALA A 234 -1.12 12.16 -1.57
C ALA A 234 -0.90 13.00 -2.84
N GLU A 235 -1.48 14.21 -2.88
CA GLU A 235 -1.10 15.21 -3.87
C GLU A 235 0.36 15.66 -3.67
N ILE A 236 0.73 15.92 -2.41
CA ILE A 236 2.06 16.37 -2.01
C ILE A 236 2.30 16.18 -0.51
N VAL A 237 3.55 15.87 -0.14
CA VAL A 237 4.09 15.86 1.22
C VAL A 237 5.07 17.04 1.34
N TRP A 238 5.01 17.78 2.44
CA TRP A 238 5.87 18.93 2.71
C TRP A 238 6.47 18.84 4.11
N LYS A 239 7.78 19.10 4.23
CA LYS A 239 8.51 19.14 5.49
C LYS A 239 9.32 20.43 5.57
N ASN A 240 9.19 21.15 6.70
CA ASN A 240 9.97 22.36 7.03
C ASN A 240 10.01 23.45 5.93
N ASP A 241 8.97 23.56 5.09
CA ASP A 241 8.87 24.49 3.96
C ASP A 241 9.93 24.34 2.85
N VAL A 242 10.93 23.46 2.99
CA VAL A 242 12.09 23.35 2.08
C VAL A 242 12.31 21.94 1.50
N GLU A 243 11.53 20.96 1.94
CA GLU A 243 11.57 19.58 1.44
C GLU A 243 10.17 19.13 1.03
N ALA A 244 10.01 18.56 -0.16
CA ALA A 244 8.72 18.06 -0.64
C ALA A 244 8.82 16.75 -1.43
N TYR A 245 7.75 15.95 -1.39
CA TYR A 245 7.61 14.72 -2.17
C TYR A 245 6.22 14.65 -2.82
N SER A 246 6.15 14.10 -4.03
CA SER A 246 4.89 13.73 -4.66
C SER A 246 5.12 12.50 -5.54
N ALA A 247 4.23 11.51 -5.45
CA ALA A 247 4.24 10.37 -6.36
C ALA A 247 3.78 10.74 -7.78
N ASN A 248 3.15 11.92 -7.95
CA ASN A 248 2.83 12.43 -9.27
C ASN A 248 4.11 12.91 -9.98
N PRO A 249 4.50 12.33 -11.12
CA PRO A 249 5.77 12.65 -11.79
C PRO A 249 5.84 14.09 -12.29
N VAL A 250 4.69 14.72 -12.60
CA VAL A 250 4.64 16.13 -13.01
C VAL A 250 4.94 17.04 -11.81
N THR A 251 4.32 16.77 -10.66
CA THR A 251 4.58 17.52 -9.43
C THR A 251 6.01 17.29 -8.94
N LEU A 252 6.51 16.05 -9.02
CA LEU A 252 7.90 15.73 -8.69
C LEU A 252 8.89 16.52 -9.54
N GLN A 253 8.67 16.59 -10.86
CA GLN A 253 9.51 17.41 -11.74
C GLN A 253 9.48 18.89 -11.37
N MET A 254 8.33 19.41 -10.91
CA MET A 254 8.25 20.79 -10.41
C MET A 254 9.10 20.97 -9.15
N ILE A 255 9.03 20.03 -8.19
CA ILE A 255 9.86 20.03 -6.98
C ILE A 255 11.35 20.01 -7.35
N GLU A 256 11.77 19.12 -8.26
CA GLU A 256 13.15 19.01 -8.73
C GLU A 256 13.67 20.27 -9.44
N SER A 257 12.76 21.05 -10.03
CA SER A 257 13.10 22.28 -10.76
C SER A 257 13.13 23.54 -9.89
N ASP A 258 12.61 23.48 -8.67
CA ASP A 258 12.57 24.61 -7.75
C ASP A 258 13.95 24.78 -7.06
N ALA A 259 14.46 26.00 -7.04
CA ALA A 259 15.78 26.29 -6.45
C ALA A 259 15.76 26.34 -4.92
N ASP A 260 14.58 26.54 -4.32
CA ASP A 260 14.39 26.71 -2.88
C ASP A 260 13.83 25.44 -2.21
N VAL A 261 13.51 24.39 -2.98
CA VAL A 261 12.93 23.13 -2.48
C VAL A 261 13.81 21.94 -2.89
N SER A 262 13.98 21.01 -1.98
CA SER A 262 14.66 19.74 -2.22
C SER A 262 13.67 18.57 -2.19
N VAL A 263 13.99 17.48 -2.90
CA VAL A 263 13.16 16.27 -2.88
C VAL A 263 13.27 15.62 -1.50
N LEU A 264 12.13 15.48 -0.83
CA LEU A 264 12.01 14.78 0.45
C LEU A 264 12.19 13.28 0.20
N GLY A 265 13.27 12.72 0.75
CA GLY A 265 13.53 11.27 0.69
C GLY A 265 13.28 10.54 2.00
N GLN A 266 13.25 11.24 3.13
CA GLN A 266 13.01 10.64 4.44
C GLN A 266 12.53 11.65 5.49
N ILE A 267 11.87 11.16 6.52
CA ILE A 267 11.37 11.92 7.68
C ILE A 267 11.86 11.22 8.93
N HIS A 268 12.57 11.95 9.80
CA HIS A 268 13.12 11.40 11.03
C HIS A 268 12.07 11.38 12.16
N PRO A 269 12.22 10.48 13.17
CA PRO A 269 11.31 10.43 14.30
C PRO A 269 11.15 11.79 14.99
N GLY A 270 9.91 12.17 15.29
CA GLY A 270 9.55 13.43 15.94
C GLY A 270 9.47 14.64 15.00
N GLU A 271 9.86 14.51 13.74
CA GLU A 271 9.70 15.59 12.75
C GLU A 271 8.21 15.77 12.39
N THR A 272 7.81 17.04 12.25
CA THR A 272 6.47 17.41 11.80
C THR A 272 6.47 17.63 10.30
N PHE A 273 5.45 17.12 9.63
CA PHE A 273 5.26 17.27 8.20
C PHE A 273 3.78 17.41 7.86
N TRP A 274 3.52 17.92 6.66
CA TRP A 274 2.18 18.18 6.14
C TRP A 274 1.94 17.32 4.91
N VAL A 275 0.76 16.73 4.81
CA VAL A 275 0.35 15.95 3.65
C VAL A 275 -0.98 16.50 3.15
N LYS A 276 -1.05 16.70 1.83
CA LYS A 276 -2.28 17.09 1.17
C LYS A 276 -2.88 15.87 0.47
N TYR A 277 -4.10 15.50 0.88
CA TYR A 277 -4.93 14.47 0.26
C TYR A 277 -6.14 15.09 -0.45
#